data_AF-A0A180F8D0-F1
#
_entry.id   AF-A0A180F8D0-F1
#
_cell.length_a   1.000
_cell.length_b   1.000
_cell.length_c   1.000
_cell.angle_alpha   90.00
_cell.angle_beta   90.00
_cell.angle_gamma   90.00
#
_symmetry.space_group_name_H-M   'P 1'
#
loop_
_entity.id
_entity.type
_entity.pdbx_description
1 polymer ?
#
loop_
_entity_poly.entity_id
_entity_poly.type
_entity_poly.pdbx_seq_one_letter_code
_entity_poly.pdbx_strand_id
1 'polypeptide(L)'
;MMFIPIEPSYLIAIQTDQDLWAYAYSKRILLISPTNLIACLKLMADLWKREMQSKNAMEIVKRGEMLYEKFVTFASTLEDVGKHIHRAQQSYTAAVGQLNTGNGHLVGQALKLRSLGLKSSKEIPPAMLPLDFEPEMEVKQIEE
;
A
#
# COMPACT_ATOMS: atom_id res chain seq x y z
N MET A 1 17.21 -17.02 -45.64
CA MET A 1 18.40 -16.18 -45.90
C MET A 1 19.50 -17.09 -46.41
N MET A 2 20.26 -16.63 -47.40
CA MET A 2 21.45 -17.33 -47.91
C MET A 2 22.66 -16.45 -47.63
N PHE A 3 23.57 -16.96 -46.82
CA PHE A 3 24.79 -16.25 -46.42
C PHE A 3 25.90 -16.46 -47.44
N ILE A 4 26.54 -15.37 -47.86
CA ILE A 4 27.69 -15.40 -48.77
C ILE A 4 28.91 -14.86 -48.02
N PRO A 5 29.88 -15.72 -47.64
CA PRO A 5 30.98 -15.33 -46.77
C PRO A 5 32.01 -14.40 -47.42
N ILE A 6 32.11 -14.41 -48.75
CA ILE A 6 33.08 -13.62 -49.52
C ILE A 6 32.35 -12.44 -50.16
N GLU A 7 32.33 -11.31 -49.43
CA GLU A 7 31.59 -10.11 -49.83
C GLU A 7 32.05 -9.49 -51.17
N PRO A 8 33.35 -9.40 -51.50
CA PRO A 8 33.78 -8.90 -52.81
C PRO A 8 33.24 -9.74 -53.99
N SER A 9 33.20 -11.06 -53.84
CA SER A 9 32.64 -11.96 -54.85
C SER A 9 31.14 -11.78 -55.00
N TYR A 10 30.41 -11.55 -53.90
CA TYR A 10 28.99 -11.22 -53.93
C TYR A 10 28.73 -9.92 -54.68
N LEU A 11 29.50 -8.87 -54.41
CA LEU A 11 29.36 -7.58 -55.09
C LEU A 11 29.63 -7.70 -56.59
N ILE A 12 30.68 -8.40 -57.00
CA ILE A 12 30.99 -8.65 -58.42
C ILE A 12 29.87 -9.45 -59.09
N ALA A 13 29.30 -10.45 -58.41
CA ALA A 13 28.20 -11.24 -58.95
C ALA A 13 26.95 -10.39 -59.22
N ILE A 14 26.55 -9.54 -58.27
CA ILE A 14 25.39 -8.63 -58.42
C ILE A 14 25.65 -7.53 -59.46
N GLN A 15 26.90 -7.07 -59.59
CA GLN A 15 27.27 -6.11 -60.64
C GLN A 15 27.23 -6.72 -62.05
N THR A 16 27.59 -8.00 -62.16
CA THR A 16 27.61 -8.73 -63.43
C THR A 16 26.22 -9.18 -63.86
N ASP A 17 25.39 -9.62 -62.91
CA ASP A 17 23.99 -9.98 -63.12
C ASP A 17 23.11 -9.21 -62.14
N GLN A 18 22.50 -8.12 -62.64
CA GLN A 18 21.66 -7.23 -61.85
C GLN A 18 20.32 -7.87 -61.46
N ASP A 19 19.86 -8.87 -62.22
CA ASP A 19 18.60 -9.57 -61.95
C ASP A 19 18.74 -10.66 -60.88
N LEU A 20 19.97 -11.07 -60.56
CA LEU A 20 20.26 -12.10 -59.57
C LEU A 20 19.62 -11.81 -58.20
N TRP A 21 19.60 -10.55 -57.77
CA TRP A 21 18.95 -10.15 -56.52
C TRP A 21 17.43 -10.36 -56.59
N ALA A 22 16.79 -9.86 -57.65
CA ALA A 22 15.35 -9.97 -57.86
C ALA A 22 14.92 -11.44 -58.02
N TYR A 23 15.73 -12.23 -58.71
CA TYR A 23 15.54 -13.67 -58.85
C TYR A 23 15.55 -14.37 -57.48
N ALA A 24 16.58 -14.15 -56.66
CA ALA A 24 16.65 -14.71 -55.31
C ALA A 24 15.47 -14.24 -54.44
N TYR A 25 15.13 -12.95 -54.51
CA TYR A 25 14.02 -12.37 -53.77
C TYR A 25 12.66 -12.97 -54.15
N SER A 26 12.41 -13.21 -55.45
CA SER A 26 11.18 -13.87 -55.94
C SER A 26 11.02 -15.29 -55.38
N LYS A 27 12.14 -15.95 -55.08
CA LYS A 27 12.20 -17.28 -54.43
C LYS A 27 12.17 -17.20 -52.90
N ARG A 28 11.93 -16.02 -52.32
CA ARG A 28 11.97 -15.74 -50.87
C ARG A 28 13.35 -16.01 -50.25
N ILE A 29 14.41 -15.88 -51.03
CA ILE A 29 15.80 -16.02 -50.58
C ILE A 29 16.43 -14.63 -50.52
N LEU A 30 16.66 -14.15 -49.30
CA LEU A 30 17.45 -12.94 -49.08
C LEU A 30 18.94 -13.31 -49.11
N LEU A 31 19.68 -12.77 -50.08
CA LEU A 31 21.15 -12.86 -50.12
C LEU A 31 21.74 -11.90 -49.09
N ILE A 32 22.70 -12.38 -48.29
CA ILE A 32 23.26 -11.59 -47.19
C ILE A 32 24.77 -11.80 -47.06
N SER A 33 25.52 -10.69 -46.96
CA SER A 33 26.95 -10.66 -46.69
C SER A 33 27.22 -10.58 -45.18
N PRO A 34 28.48 -10.72 -44.70
CA PRO A 34 28.83 -10.55 -43.30
C PRO A 34 28.35 -9.22 -42.71
N THR A 35 28.53 -8.12 -43.45
CA THR A 35 28.11 -6.77 -43.02
C THR A 35 26.59 -6.69 -42.85
N ASN A 36 25.86 -7.15 -43.85
CA ASN A 36 24.39 -7.08 -43.85
C ASN A 36 23.79 -8.02 -42.79
N LEU A 37 24.44 -9.16 -42.51
CA LEU A 37 24.01 -10.10 -41.46
C LEU A 37 24.10 -9.45 -40.09
N ILE A 38 25.23 -8.81 -39.78
CA ILE A 38 25.42 -8.10 -38.50
C ILE A 38 24.36 -7.02 -38.34
N ALA A 39 24.09 -6.23 -39.40
CA ALA A 39 23.06 -5.20 -39.38
C ALA A 39 21.67 -5.80 -39.11
N CYS A 40 21.28 -6.86 -39.83
CA CYS A 40 20.00 -7.54 -39.62
C CYS A 40 19.85 -8.13 -38.22
N LEU A 41 20.89 -8.78 -37.69
CA LEU A 41 20.87 -9.33 -36.33
C LEU A 41 20.73 -8.24 -35.27
N LYS A 42 21.43 -7.11 -35.44
CA LYS A 42 21.31 -5.96 -34.54
C LYS A 42 19.90 -5.37 -34.58
N LEU A 43 19.32 -5.21 -35.77
CA LEU A 43 17.94 -4.76 -35.92
C LEU A 43 16.94 -5.70 -35.24
N MET A 44 17.10 -7.02 -35.37
CA MET A 44 16.26 -7.99 -34.68
C MET A 44 16.41 -7.90 -33.16
N ALA A 45 17.64 -7.79 -32.65
CA ALA A 45 17.91 -7.64 -31.23
C ALA A 45 17.29 -6.35 -30.66
N ASP A 46 17.43 -5.24 -31.39
CA ASP A 46 16.84 -3.95 -31.02
C ASP A 46 15.31 -4.01 -31.04
N LEU A 47 14.72 -4.70 -32.03
CA LEU A 47 13.27 -4.89 -32.12
C LEU A 47 12.73 -5.70 -30.94
N TRP A 48 13.37 -6.81 -30.58
CA TRP A 48 12.97 -7.60 -29.41
C TRP A 48 13.12 -6.82 -28.12
N LYS A 49 14.21 -6.06 -27.95
CA LYS A 49 14.40 -5.20 -26.80
C LYS A 49 13.27 -4.18 -26.68
N ARG A 50 12.90 -3.54 -27.79
CA ARG A 50 11.79 -2.60 -27.85
C ARG A 50 10.45 -3.25 -27.53
N GLU A 51 10.19 -4.44 -28.07
CA GLU A 51 8.96 -5.19 -27.79
C GLU A 51 8.84 -5.55 -26.31
N MET A 52 9.94 -6.05 -25.70
CA MET A 52 9.98 -6.38 -24.27
C MET A 52 9.79 -5.14 -23.40
N GLN A 53 10.42 -4.02 -23.75
CA GLN A 53 10.20 -2.75 -23.05
C GLN A 53 8.74 -2.29 -23.15
N SER A 54 8.12 -2.43 -24.32
CA SER A 54 6.70 -2.08 -24.51
C SER A 54 5.77 -2.97 -23.67
N LYS A 55 6.01 -4.29 -23.65
CA LYS A 55 5.27 -5.24 -22.80
C LYS A 55 5.41 -4.90 -21.32
N ASN A 56 6.63 -4.64 -20.86
CA ASN A 56 6.88 -4.27 -19.47
C ASN A 56 6.19 -2.94 -19.11
N ALA A 57 6.23 -1.94 -19.99
CA ALA A 57 5.55 -0.67 -19.77
C ALA A 57 4.03 -0.84 -19.61
N MET A 58 3.41 -1.66 -20.46
CA MET A 58 1.98 -1.97 -20.35
C MET A 58 1.66 -2.70 -19.04
N GLU A 59 2.50 -3.63 -18.61
CA GLU A 59 2.30 -4.33 -17.34
C GLU A 59 2.48 -3.40 -16.14
N ILE A 60 3.45 -2.49 -16.18
CA ILE A 60 3.65 -1.46 -15.16
C ILE A 60 2.40 -0.58 -15.03
N VAL A 61 1.85 -0.10 -16.15
CA VAL A 61 0.61 0.71 -16.15
C VAL A 61 -0.53 -0.07 -15.51
N LYS A 62 -0.78 -1.31 -15.95
CA LYS A 62 -1.84 -2.16 -15.40
C LYS A 62 -1.67 -2.42 -13.89
N ARG A 63 -0.43 -2.68 -13.46
CA ARG A 63 -0.10 -2.86 -12.03
C ARG A 63 -0.32 -1.56 -11.24
N GLY A 64 0.04 -0.42 -11.82
CA GLY A 64 -0.17 0.91 -11.26
C GLY A 64 -1.65 1.24 -11.06
N GLU A 65 -2.50 0.94 -12.05
CA GLU A 65 -3.95 1.11 -11.95
C GLU A 65 -4.55 0.28 -10.80
N MET A 66 -4.25 -1.03 -10.77
CA MET A 66 -4.73 -1.91 -9.70
C MET A 66 -4.23 -1.48 -8.31
N LEU A 67 -2.99 -0.99 -8.23
CA LEU A 67 -2.43 -0.48 -6.98
C LEU A 67 -3.18 0.77 -6.51
N TYR A 68 -3.44 1.70 -7.43
CA TYR A 68 -4.12 2.95 -7.14
C TYR A 68 -5.56 2.71 -6.66
N GLU A 69 -6.32 1.84 -7.34
CA GLU A 69 -7.68 1.47 -6.93
C GLU A 69 -7.71 0.88 -5.51
N LYS A 70 -6.78 -0.05 -5.22
CA LYS A 70 -6.65 -0.62 -3.88
C LYS A 70 -6.27 0.42 -2.83
N PHE A 71 -5.38 1.33 -3.19
CA PHE A 71 -4.96 2.41 -2.30
C PHE A 71 -6.14 3.32 -1.94
N VAL A 72 -6.94 3.74 -2.91
CA VAL A 72 -8.13 4.59 -2.68
C VAL A 72 -9.13 3.87 -1.76
N THR A 73 -9.39 2.60 -2.03
CA THR A 73 -10.29 1.79 -1.19
C THR A 73 -9.76 1.67 0.23
N PHE A 74 -8.47 1.41 0.38
CA PHE A 74 -7.82 1.33 1.70
C PHE A 74 -7.86 2.66 2.46
N ALA A 75 -7.64 3.79 1.77
CA ALA A 75 -7.73 5.11 2.37
C ALA A 75 -9.13 5.40 2.93
N SER A 76 -10.20 5.03 2.20
CA SER A 76 -11.58 5.12 2.70
C SER A 76 -11.79 4.28 3.96
N THR A 77 -11.32 3.03 3.95
CA THR A 77 -11.41 2.16 5.14
C THR A 77 -10.69 2.78 6.34
N LEU A 78 -9.52 3.38 6.12
CA LEU A 78 -8.75 4.02 7.18
C LEU A 78 -9.47 5.26 7.75
N GLU A 79 -10.12 6.06 6.90
CA GLU A 79 -10.94 7.18 7.33
C GLU A 79 -12.10 6.71 8.23
N ASP A 80 -12.78 5.64 7.84
CA ASP A 80 -13.89 5.08 8.62
C ASP A 80 -13.43 4.52 9.97
N VAL A 81 -12.27 3.85 10.00
CA VAL A 81 -11.63 3.45 11.27
C VAL A 81 -11.39 4.68 12.15
N GLY A 82 -10.88 5.78 11.61
CA GLY A 82 -10.70 7.03 12.33
C GLY A 82 -12.00 7.58 12.94
N LYS A 83 -13.11 7.55 12.18
CA LYS A 83 -14.45 7.94 12.67
C LYS A 83 -14.90 7.05 13.83
N HIS A 84 -14.69 5.74 13.74
CA HIS A 84 -15.06 4.80 14.79
C HIS A 84 -14.24 5.00 16.07
N ILE A 85 -12.94 5.26 15.96
CA ILE A 85 -12.09 5.59 17.11
C ILE A 85 -12.58 6.87 17.78
N HIS A 86 -12.89 7.91 16.99
CA HIS A 86 -13.40 9.16 17.55
C HIS A 86 -14.72 8.95 18.29
N ARG A 87 -15.63 8.15 17.73
CA ARG A 87 -16.91 7.82 18.37
C ARG A 87 -16.71 7.02 19.66
N ALA A 88 -15.81 6.04 19.65
CA ALA A 88 -15.46 5.26 20.84
C ALA A 88 -14.90 6.18 21.93
N GLN A 89 -14.04 7.13 21.57
CA GLN A 89 -13.49 8.12 22.49
C GLN A 89 -14.61 9.01 23.08
N GLN A 90 -15.55 9.49 22.26
CA GLN A 90 -16.69 10.27 22.76
C GLN A 90 -17.56 9.47 23.74
N SER A 91 -17.88 8.21 23.41
CA SER A 91 -18.65 7.33 24.29
C SER A 91 -17.92 7.06 25.60
N TYR A 92 -16.61 6.85 25.54
CA TYR A 92 -15.76 6.71 26.73
C TYR A 92 -15.80 7.96 27.59
N THR A 93 -15.56 9.14 27.01
CA THR A 93 -15.59 10.41 27.75
C THR A 93 -16.97 10.68 28.36
N ALA A 94 -18.05 10.37 27.65
CA ALA A 94 -19.41 10.49 28.18
C ALA A 94 -19.66 9.56 29.37
N ALA A 95 -19.20 8.30 29.30
CA ALA A 95 -19.32 7.33 30.38
C ALA A 95 -18.51 7.74 31.63
N VAL A 96 -17.28 8.23 31.43
CA VAL A 96 -16.47 8.81 32.51
C VAL A 96 -17.17 10.02 33.13
N GLY A 97 -17.73 10.91 32.30
CA GLY A 97 -18.50 12.04 32.78
C GLY A 97 -19.66 11.64 33.69
N GLN A 98 -20.46 10.64 33.31
CA GLN A 98 -21.56 10.12 34.16
C GLN A 98 -21.06 9.49 35.47
N LEU A 99 -19.85 8.94 35.47
CA LEU A 99 -19.26 8.30 36.64
C LEU A 99 -18.79 9.33 37.69
N ASN A 100 -18.03 10.34 37.26
CA ASN A 100 -17.27 11.21 38.17
C ASN A 100 -17.51 12.73 38.02
N THR A 101 -18.27 13.19 37.02
CA THR A 101 -18.42 14.63 36.71
C THR A 101 -19.88 15.09 36.76
N GLY A 102 -20.12 16.28 37.31
CA GLY A 102 -21.44 16.95 37.31
C GLY A 102 -22.35 16.60 38.49
N ASN A 103 -23.46 17.31 38.64
CA ASN A 103 -24.37 17.14 39.79
C ASN A 103 -25.07 15.77 39.75
N GLY A 104 -24.90 14.97 40.81
CA GLY A 104 -25.57 13.67 40.96
C GLY A 104 -24.85 12.49 40.28
N HIS A 105 -23.57 12.64 39.92
CA HIS A 105 -22.76 11.56 39.35
C HIS A 105 -22.65 10.32 40.26
N LEU A 106 -22.42 9.15 39.65
CA LEU A 106 -22.57 7.85 40.34
C LEU A 106 -21.62 7.68 41.53
N VAL A 107 -20.35 8.11 41.40
CA VAL A 107 -19.38 8.02 42.50
C VAL A 107 -19.82 8.87 43.69
N GLY A 108 -20.33 10.08 43.45
CA GLY A 108 -20.80 10.98 44.51
C GLY A 108 -22.03 10.42 45.22
N GLN A 109 -22.95 9.80 44.49
CA GLN A 109 -24.09 9.10 45.09
C GLN A 109 -23.66 7.89 45.93
N ALA A 110 -22.69 7.10 45.44
CA ALA A 110 -22.16 5.95 46.17
C ALA A 110 -21.44 6.38 47.47
N LEU A 111 -20.65 7.45 47.41
CA LEU A 111 -19.97 8.02 48.58
C LEU A 111 -20.98 8.57 49.60
N LYS A 112 -22.02 9.28 49.16
CA LYS A 112 -23.10 9.76 50.02
C LYS A 112 -23.88 8.61 50.67
N LEU A 113 -24.08 7.49 49.98
CA LEU A 113 -24.68 6.30 50.58
C LEU A 113 -23.79 5.67 51.65
N ARG A 114 -22.45 5.66 51.44
CA ARG A 114 -21.48 5.20 52.44
C ARG A 114 -21.53 6.06 53.71
N SER A 115 -21.59 7.39 53.57
CA SER A 115 -21.70 8.29 54.73
C SER A 115 -23.03 8.17 55.49
N LEU A 116 -24.09 7.69 54.82
CA LEU A 116 -25.38 7.38 55.45
C LEU A 116 -25.42 5.98 56.13
N GLY A 117 -24.30 5.26 56.19
CA GLY A 117 -24.18 4.01 56.94
C GLY A 117 -24.22 2.73 56.09
N LEU A 118 -24.08 2.82 54.76
CA LEU A 118 -23.90 1.64 53.91
C LEU A 118 -22.58 0.94 54.26
N LYS A 119 -22.66 -0.27 54.82
CA LYS A 119 -21.49 -1.11 55.14
C LYS A 119 -21.04 -1.88 53.89
N SER A 120 -19.98 -1.41 53.25
CA SER A 120 -19.27 -2.10 52.16
C SER A 120 -17.80 -2.26 52.52
N SER A 121 -17.23 -3.44 52.26
CA SER A 121 -15.80 -3.71 52.45
C SER A 121 -14.93 -3.35 51.23
N LYS A 122 -15.54 -2.91 50.13
CA LYS A 122 -14.84 -2.55 48.88
C LYS A 122 -14.83 -1.05 48.67
N GLU A 123 -13.68 -0.53 48.28
CA GLU A 123 -13.45 0.88 48.01
C GLU A 123 -13.45 1.20 46.52
N ILE A 124 -13.82 2.44 46.19
CA ILE A 124 -13.79 2.94 44.81
C ILE A 124 -12.32 3.21 44.45
N PRO A 125 -11.83 2.73 43.30
CA PRO A 125 -10.45 2.96 42.88
C PRO A 125 -10.12 4.48 42.85
N PRO A 126 -8.92 4.90 43.29
CA PRO A 126 -8.55 6.32 43.36
C PRO A 126 -8.65 7.05 42.02
N ALA A 127 -8.35 6.36 40.92
CA ALA A 127 -8.43 6.91 39.56
C ALA A 127 -9.86 7.23 39.10
N MET A 128 -10.90 6.77 39.83
CA MET A 128 -12.31 7.01 39.52
C MET A 128 -12.96 8.01 40.48
N LEU A 129 -12.23 8.50 41.49
CA LEU A 129 -12.74 9.52 42.40
C LEU A 129 -12.82 10.88 41.70
N PRO A 130 -13.78 11.74 42.08
CA PRO A 130 -13.81 13.13 41.65
C PRO A 130 -12.50 13.85 41.99
N LEU A 131 -12.09 14.80 41.14
CA LEU A 131 -10.84 15.55 41.35
C LEU A 131 -10.85 16.43 42.61
N ASP A 132 -12.04 16.78 43.09
CA ASP A 132 -12.34 17.55 44.29
C ASP A 132 -12.68 16.66 45.50
N PHE A 133 -12.55 15.34 45.38
CA PHE A 133 -12.75 14.43 46.50
C PHE A 133 -11.56 14.48 47.45
N GLU A 134 -11.73 15.17 48.58
CA GLU A 134 -10.83 15.00 49.71
C GLU A 134 -11.24 13.74 50.48
N PRO A 135 -10.36 12.73 50.61
CA PRO A 135 -10.66 11.60 51.47
C PRO A 135 -10.81 12.12 52.89
N GLU A 136 -11.96 11.87 53.52
CA GLU A 136 -12.09 12.04 54.96
C GLU A 136 -10.97 11.22 55.59
N MET A 137 -9.97 11.89 56.17
CA MET A 137 -8.96 11.21 56.96
C MET A 137 -9.71 10.49 58.06
N GLU A 138 -9.75 9.15 57.98
CA GLU A 138 -10.16 8.32 59.11
C GLU A 138 -9.29 8.75 60.29
N VAL A 139 -9.89 9.54 61.19
CA VAL A 139 -9.37 9.73 62.53
C VAL A 139 -9.47 8.34 63.13
N LYS A 140 -8.38 7.56 63.01
CA LYS A 140 -8.17 6.38 63.84
C LYS A 140 -8.37 6.88 65.25
N GLN A 141 -9.53 6.56 65.82
CA GLN A 141 -9.73 6.64 67.25
C GLN A 141 -8.59 5.82 67.83
N ILE A 142 -7.67 6.53 68.49
CA ILE A 142 -6.65 5.95 69.34
C ILE A 142 -7.46 5.33 70.48
N GLU A 143 -7.77 4.04 70.35
CA GLU A 143 -8.23 3.26 71.49
C GLU A 143 -6.98 2.94 72.33
N GLU A 144 -6.96 3.52 73.53
CA GLU A 144 -6.13 3.15 74.69
C GLU A 144 -6.40 1.72 75.15
#